data_AF-C1MUS3-F1
#
_entry.id   AF-C1MUS3-F1
#
_cell.length_a   1.000
_cell.length_b   1.000
_cell.length_c   1.000
_cell.angle_alpha   90.00
_cell.angle_beta   90.00
_cell.angle_gamma   90.00
#
_symmetry.space_group_name_H-M   'P 1'
#
loop_
_entity.id
_entity.type
_entity.pdbx_description
1 polymer ?
#
loop_
_entity_poly.entity_id
_entity_poly.type
_entity_poly.pdbx_seq_one_letter_code
_entity_poly.pdbx_strand_id
1 'polypeptide(L)'
;MDLSAQTVLKIAAVSSTGYSAQMLAAPDWANSYYYKAGHPKNENWQRWFGHGLAGMALAQGLASGESTANKAVLLASGAQYVTAPLMMLTQKDDFKPAQIALNSAICLGIGGLCLKAGLKK
;
A
#
# COMPACT_ATOMS: atom_id res chain seq x y z
N MET A 1 19.72 -7.49 7.46
CA MET A 1 18.84 -8.59 7.90
C MET A 1 18.05 -9.07 6.69
N ASP A 2 18.12 -10.35 6.29
CA ASP A 2 17.36 -10.86 5.13
C ASP A 2 16.01 -11.36 5.65
N LEU A 3 14.91 -10.71 5.27
CA LEU A 3 13.56 -11.11 5.68
C LEU A 3 13.07 -12.28 4.81
N SER A 4 12.37 -13.24 5.42
CA SER A 4 11.72 -14.31 4.66
C SER A 4 10.59 -13.76 3.79
N ALA A 5 10.26 -14.47 2.71
CA ALA A 5 9.14 -14.16 1.84
C ALA A 5 7.81 -14.01 2.62
N GLN A 6 7.56 -14.92 3.56
CA GLN A 6 6.37 -14.88 4.42
C GLN A 6 6.36 -13.63 5.30
N THR A 7 7.50 -13.25 5.89
CA THR A 7 7.58 -12.02 6.70
C THR A 7 7.34 -10.78 5.85
N VAL A 8 7.89 -10.73 4.64
CA VAL A 8 7.64 -9.62 3.70
C VAL A 8 6.15 -9.52 3.34
N LEU A 9 5.48 -10.64 3.06
CA LEU A 9 4.04 -10.67 2.81
C LEU A 9 3.20 -10.24 4.02
N LYS A 10 3.61 -10.59 5.25
CA LYS A 10 2.95 -10.11 6.48
C LYS A 10 3.07 -8.59 6.62
N ILE A 11 4.25 -8.04 6.38
CA ILE A 11 4.46 -6.59 6.40
C ILE A 11 3.55 -5.92 5.37
N ALA A 12 3.53 -6.44 4.13
CA ALA A 12 2.65 -5.95 3.07
C ALA A 12 1.17 -6.00 3.48
N ALA A 13 0.71 -7.11 4.07
CA ALA A 13 -0.66 -7.31 4.53
C ALA A 13 -1.07 -6.32 5.62
N VAL A 14 -0.21 -6.13 6.63
CA VAL A 14 -0.45 -5.17 7.73
C VAL A 14 -0.53 -3.76 7.18
N SER A 15 0.38 -3.39 6.28
CA SER A 15 0.38 -2.06 5.65
C SER A 15 -0.87 -1.84 4.78
N SER A 16 -1.27 -2.81 3.96
CA SER A 16 -2.50 -2.71 3.14
C SER A 16 -3.74 -2.65 4.01
N THR A 17 -3.78 -3.39 5.13
CA THR A 17 -4.85 -3.29 6.13
C THR A 17 -4.93 -1.89 6.73
N GLY A 18 -3.78 -1.29 7.09
CA GLY A 18 -3.73 0.06 7.65
C GLY A 18 -4.26 1.12 6.68
N TYR A 19 -3.79 1.11 5.43
CA TYR A 19 -4.30 2.02 4.40
C TYR A 19 -5.78 1.77 4.11
N SER A 20 -6.20 0.51 4.03
CA SER A 20 -7.62 0.14 3.86
C SER A 20 -8.50 0.71 4.97
N ALA A 21 -8.11 0.53 6.24
CA ALA A 21 -8.85 1.01 7.39
C ALA A 21 -8.98 2.54 7.39
N GLN A 22 -7.91 3.27 7.07
CA GLN A 22 -7.97 4.73 6.95
C GLN A 22 -9.02 5.16 5.91
N MET A 23 -9.05 4.51 4.75
CA MET A 23 -9.94 4.87 3.64
C MET A 23 -11.40 4.43 3.87
N LEU A 24 -11.61 3.31 4.56
CA LEU A 24 -12.95 2.78 4.86
C LEU A 24 -13.59 3.44 6.09
N ALA A 25 -12.86 3.49 7.20
CA ALA A 25 -13.40 3.86 8.50
C ALA A 25 -13.24 5.34 8.81
N ALA A 26 -12.25 6.02 8.21
CA ALA A 26 -11.95 7.41 8.50
C ALA A 26 -11.64 8.24 7.23
N PRO A 27 -12.53 8.23 6.20
CA PRO A 27 -12.29 8.94 4.94
C PRO A 27 -12.02 10.43 5.13
N ASP A 28 -12.71 11.08 6.07
CA ASP A 28 -12.54 12.51 6.37
C ASP A 28 -11.16 12.84 6.92
N TRP A 29 -10.69 11.96 7.82
CA TRP A 29 -9.34 12.05 8.35
C TRP A 29 -8.32 11.79 7.24
N ALA A 30 -8.52 10.76 6.42
CA ALA A 30 -7.62 10.44 5.31
C ALA A 30 -7.51 11.61 4.32
N ASN A 31 -8.64 12.20 3.92
CA ASN A 31 -8.66 13.37 3.05
C ASN A 31 -7.85 14.53 3.65
N SER A 32 -8.10 14.82 4.92
CA SER A 32 -7.43 15.90 5.66
C SER A 32 -5.95 15.61 5.91
N TYR A 33 -5.57 14.34 6.05
CA TYR A 33 -4.20 13.91 6.31
C TYR A 33 -3.36 14.01 5.04
N TYR A 34 -3.83 13.42 3.94
CA TYR A 34 -3.10 13.27 2.68
C TYR A 34 -3.12 14.53 1.79
N TYR A 35 -4.26 15.22 1.68
CA TYR A 35 -4.48 16.28 0.70
C TYR A 35 -4.36 17.69 1.29
N LYS A 36 -4.06 18.67 0.44
CA LYS A 36 -4.04 20.10 0.82
C LYS A 36 -5.45 20.59 1.18
N ALA A 37 -5.51 21.67 1.95
CA ALA A 37 -6.77 22.30 2.32
C ALA A 37 -7.58 22.70 1.07
N GLY A 38 -8.89 22.45 1.10
CA GLY A 38 -9.79 22.73 -0.03
C GLY A 38 -9.88 21.63 -1.09
N HIS A 39 -9.11 20.54 -1.00
CA HIS A 39 -9.26 19.41 -1.92
C HIS A 39 -10.64 18.75 -1.76
N PRO A 40 -11.40 18.54 -2.86
CA PRO A 40 -12.75 18.00 -2.80
C PRO A 40 -12.76 16.58 -2.23
N LYS A 41 -13.63 16.34 -1.26
CA LYS A 41 -13.79 15.03 -0.64
C LYS A 41 -14.71 14.15 -1.49
N ASN A 42 -14.30 12.90 -1.70
CA ASN A 42 -15.16 11.87 -2.27
C ASN A 42 -15.12 10.60 -1.41
N GLU A 43 -16.01 10.52 -0.42
CA GLU A 43 -16.08 9.39 0.52
C GLU A 43 -16.38 8.06 -0.18
N ASN A 44 -17.24 8.07 -1.20
CA ASN A 44 -17.60 6.85 -1.93
C ASN A 44 -16.39 6.28 -2.66
N TRP A 45 -15.63 7.16 -3.31
CA TRP A 45 -14.38 6.76 -3.96
C TRP A 45 -13.34 6.25 -2.95
N GLN A 46 -13.16 6.94 -1.82
CA GLN A 46 -12.22 6.52 -0.79
C GLN A 46 -12.62 5.17 -0.19
N ARG A 47 -13.90 4.94 0.12
CA ARG A 47 -14.38 3.63 0.60
C ARG A 47 -14.17 2.54 -0.45
N TRP A 48 -14.45 2.82 -1.73
CA TRP A 48 -14.20 1.86 -2.81
C TRP A 48 -12.72 1.50 -2.94
N PHE A 49 -11.83 2.51 -2.90
CA PHE A 49 -10.40 2.30 -2.90
C PHE A 49 -9.93 1.50 -1.68
N GLY A 50 -10.43 1.83 -0.49
CA GLY A 50 -10.17 1.11 0.75
C GLY A 50 -10.62 -0.36 0.70
N HIS A 51 -11.74 -0.66 0.06
CA HIS A 51 -12.21 -2.02 -0.18
C HIS A 51 -11.25 -2.81 -1.08
N GLY A 52 -10.75 -2.19 -2.16
CA GLY A 52 -9.73 -2.81 -3.01
C GLY A 52 -8.45 -3.15 -2.24
N LEU A 53 -8.00 -2.25 -1.36
CA LEU A 53 -6.85 -2.50 -0.48
C LEU A 53 -7.11 -3.62 0.54
N ALA A 54 -8.35 -3.77 1.03
CA ALA A 54 -8.71 -4.89 1.90
C ALA A 54 -8.55 -6.24 1.18
N GLY A 55 -8.96 -6.32 -0.09
CA GLY A 55 -8.75 -7.51 -0.92
C GLY A 55 -7.26 -7.87 -1.07
N MET A 56 -6.41 -6.87 -1.30
CA MET A 56 -4.96 -7.07 -1.36
C MET A 56 -4.36 -7.50 -0.01
N ALA A 57 -4.82 -6.90 1.09
CA ALA A 57 -4.39 -7.29 2.43
C ALA A 57 -4.72 -8.76 2.73
N LEU A 58 -5.91 -9.24 2.33
CA LEU A 58 -6.29 -10.64 2.47
C LEU A 58 -5.41 -11.56 1.61
N ALA A 59 -5.18 -11.22 0.34
CA ALA A 59 -4.33 -12.01 -0.55
C ALA A 59 -2.90 -12.13 -0.01
N GLN A 60 -2.32 -11.02 0.46
CA GLN A 60 -1.00 -10.99 1.09
C GLN A 60 -0.97 -11.81 2.39
N GLY A 61 -1.98 -11.65 3.24
CA GLY A 61 -2.10 -12.36 4.51
C GLY A 61 -2.20 -13.88 4.33
N LEU A 62 -3.07 -14.34 3.44
CA LEU A 62 -3.23 -15.76 3.11
C LEU A 62 -1.94 -16.33 2.52
N ALA A 63 -1.35 -15.66 1.53
CA ALA A 63 -0.10 -16.10 0.92
C ALA A 63 1.08 -16.14 1.91
N SER A 64 1.05 -15.31 2.96
CA SER A 64 2.06 -15.34 4.01
C SER A 64 2.01 -16.58 4.91
N GLY A 65 0.88 -17.29 4.90
CA GLY A 65 0.68 -18.56 5.62
C GLY A 65 1.07 -19.80 4.82
N GLU A 66 1.42 -19.65 3.53
CA GLU A 66 1.83 -20.76 2.69
C GLU A 66 3.24 -21.27 3.04
N SER A 67 3.44 -22.59 2.90
CA SER A 67 4.72 -23.25 3.18
C SER A 67 5.80 -22.89 2.16
N THR A 68 5.39 -22.55 0.94
CA THR A 68 6.27 -22.06 -0.12
C THR A 68 6.00 -20.59 -0.41
N ALA A 69 7.03 -19.87 -0.87
CA ALA A 69 6.90 -18.45 -1.16
C ALA A 69 6.00 -18.24 -2.39
N ASN A 70 4.89 -17.52 -2.21
CA ASN A 70 4.02 -17.13 -3.31
C ASN A 70 4.63 -15.95 -4.10
N LYS A 71 5.48 -16.27 -5.09
CA LYS A 71 6.19 -15.27 -5.90
C LYS A 71 5.24 -14.33 -6.65
N ALA A 72 4.08 -14.83 -7.09
CA ALA A 72 3.10 -14.01 -7.79
C ALA A 72 2.53 -12.90 -6.88
N VAL A 73 2.11 -13.25 -5.66
CA VAL A 73 1.58 -12.27 -4.70
C VAL A 73 2.68 -11.29 -4.26
N LEU A 74 3.93 -11.74 -4.10
CA LEU A 74 5.07 -10.85 -3.82
C LEU A 74 5.29 -9.84 -4.95
N LEU A 75 5.36 -10.29 -6.20
CA LEU A 75 5.60 -9.40 -7.34
C LEU A 75 4.43 -8.42 -7.55
N ALA A 76 3.19 -8.90 -7.43
CA ALA A 76 2.00 -8.06 -7.51
C ALA A 76 1.97 -7.00 -6.39
N SER A 77 2.30 -7.39 -5.15
CA SER A 77 2.41 -6.45 -4.03
C SER A 77 3.53 -5.44 -4.27
N GLY A 78 4.67 -5.89 -4.79
CA GLY A 78 5.77 -5.03 -5.21
C GLY A 78 5.31 -3.97 -6.20
N ALA A 79 4.60 -4.37 -7.26
CA ALA A 79 4.06 -3.46 -8.25
C ALA A 79 3.03 -2.48 -7.65
N GLN A 80 2.08 -2.95 -6.84
CA GLN A 80 1.09 -2.11 -6.17
C GLN A 80 1.77 -1.01 -5.33
N TYR A 81 2.73 -1.39 -4.49
CA TYR A 81 3.41 -0.45 -3.60
C TYR A 81 4.35 0.50 -4.37
N VAL A 82 5.06 0.05 -5.41
CA VAL A 82 5.93 0.93 -6.19
C VAL A 82 5.14 1.93 -7.06
N THR A 83 3.98 1.52 -7.58
CA THR A 83 3.16 2.39 -8.44
C THR A 83 2.41 3.46 -7.66
N ALA A 84 2.08 3.24 -6.38
CA ALA A 84 1.38 4.25 -5.56
C ALA A 84 2.13 5.60 -5.47
N PRO A 85 3.44 5.66 -5.16
CA PRO A 85 4.24 6.89 -5.23
C PRO A 85 4.23 7.55 -6.61
N LEU A 86 4.31 6.77 -7.69
CA LEU A 86 4.25 7.30 -9.05
C LEU A 86 2.90 7.98 -9.31
N MET A 87 1.80 7.36 -8.88
CA MET A 87 0.46 7.96 -8.99
C MET A 87 0.34 9.22 -8.14
N MET A 88 0.86 9.23 -6.91
CA MET A 88 0.87 10.43 -6.06
C MET A 88 1.66 11.59 -6.70
N LEU A 89 2.77 11.30 -7.41
CA LEU A 89 3.54 12.32 -8.11
C LEU A 89 2.77 12.94 -9.28
N THR A 90 1.91 12.17 -9.97
CA THR A 90 1.02 12.74 -10.99
C THR A 90 -0.03 13.69 -10.41
N GLN A 91 -0.27 13.61 -9.09
CA GLN A 91 -1.24 14.41 -8.34
C GLN A 91 -0.53 15.31 -7.30
N LYS A 92 0.74 15.68 -7.55
CA LYS A 92 1.58 16.44 -6.60
C LYS A 92 0.98 17.77 -6.15
N ASP A 93 0.10 18.35 -6.96
CA ASP A 93 -0.52 19.64 -6.68
C ASP A 93 -1.70 19.49 -5.72
N ASP A 94 -2.26 18.28 -5.57
CA ASP A 94 -3.32 17.94 -4.63
C ASP A 94 -2.79 17.46 -3.27
N PHE A 95 -1.75 16.63 -3.27
CA PHE A 95 -1.20 16.04 -2.06
C PHE A 95 -0.30 17.00 -1.28
N LYS A 96 -0.28 16.87 0.05
CA LYS A 96 0.71 17.58 0.88
C LYS A 96 2.13 17.05 0.56
N PRO A 97 3.13 17.92 0.35
CA PRO A 97 4.51 17.47 0.04
C PRO A 97 5.09 16.50 1.07
N ALA A 98 4.84 16.74 2.36
CA ALA A 98 5.28 15.86 3.44
C ALA A 98 4.67 14.45 3.31
N GLN A 99 3.42 14.34 2.84
CA GLN A 99 2.76 13.06 2.63
C GLN A 99 3.24 12.36 1.36
N ILE A 100 3.57 13.11 0.31
CA ILE A 100 4.25 12.52 -0.87
C ILE A 100 5.56 11.88 -0.42
N ALA A 101 6.39 12.60 0.35
CA ALA A 101 7.67 12.08 0.82
C ALA A 101 7.50 10.85 1.73
N LEU A 102 6.63 10.93 2.75
CA LEU A 102 6.41 9.85 3.72
C LEU A 102 5.85 8.59 3.05
N ASN A 103 4.78 8.72 2.25
CA ASN A 103 4.20 7.56 1.57
C ASN A 103 5.13 7.01 0.50
N SER A 104 5.92 7.86 -0.19
CA SER A 104 6.95 7.37 -1.11
C SER A 104 7.96 6.50 -0.39
N ALA A 105 8.48 6.94 0.76
CA ALA A 105 9.43 6.16 1.53
C ALA A 105 8.84 4.82 2.00
N ILE A 106 7.64 4.84 2.57
CA ILE A 106 6.96 3.63 3.07
C ILE A 106 6.66 2.67 1.92
N CYS A 107 5.98 3.14 0.88
CA CYS A 107 5.54 2.32 -0.23
C CYS A 107 6.72 1.80 -1.07
N LEU A 108 7.73 2.62 -1.38
CA LEU A 108 8.94 2.13 -2.07
C LEU A 108 9.72 1.14 -1.20
N GLY A 109 9.77 1.34 0.13
CA GLY A 109 10.41 0.40 1.06
C GLY A 109 9.74 -0.98 1.03
N ILE A 110 8.42 -1.02 1.21
CA ILE A 110 7.65 -2.28 1.17
C ILE A 110 7.70 -2.90 -0.23
N GLY A 111 7.52 -2.08 -1.27
CA GLY A 111 7.57 -2.52 -2.66
C GLY A 111 8.92 -3.13 -3.03
N GLY A 112 10.02 -2.50 -2.62
CA GLY A 112 11.38 -3.00 -2.82
C GLY A 112 11.62 -4.33 -2.09
N LEU A 113 11.14 -4.46 -0.84
CA LEU A 113 11.19 -5.75 -0.12
C LEU A 113 10.42 -6.85 -0.86
N CYS A 114 9.22 -6.55 -1.34
CA CYS A 114 8.37 -7.49 -2.07
C CYS A 114 9.03 -7.93 -3.40
N LEU A 115 9.55 -6.98 -4.18
CA LEU A 115 10.25 -7.28 -5.44
C LEU A 115 11.51 -8.11 -5.21
N LYS A 116 12.34 -7.73 -4.21
CA LYS A 116 13.55 -8.49 -3.86
C LYS A 116 13.20 -9.93 -3.48
N ALA A 117 12.18 -10.14 -2.66
CA ALA A 117 11.75 -11.47 -2.24
C ALA A 117 11.13 -12.28 -3.39
N GLY A 118 10.34 -11.65 -4.26
CA GLY A 118 9.69 -12.30 -5.40
C GLY A 118 10.65 -12.68 -6.53
N LEU A 119 11.73 -11.92 -6.73
CA LEU A 119 12.75 -12.17 -7.76
C LEU A 119 13.88 -13.09 -7.31
N LYS A 120 13.96 -13.45 -6.02
CA LYS A 120 14.95 -14.39 -5.51
C LYS A 120 14.74 -15.75 -6.18
N LYS A 121 15.82 -16.35 -6.70
CA LYS A 121 15.77 -17.67 -7.37
C LYS A 121 15.30 -18.73 -6.39
#